data_AF-A0A5J4R133-F1
#
_entry.id   AF-A0A5J4R133-F1
#
_cell.length_a   1.000
_cell.length_b   1.000
_cell.length_c   1.000
_cell.angle_alpha   90.00
_cell.angle_beta   90.00
_cell.angle_gamma   90.00
#
_symmetry.space_group_name_H-M   'P 1'
#
loop_
_entity.id
_entity.type
_entity.pdbx_description
1 polymer ?
#
loop_
_entity_poly.entity_id
_entity_poly.type
_entity_poly.pdbx_seq_one_letter_code
_entity_poly.pdbx_strand_id
1 'polypeptide(L)'
;MPYLCRNKIYERLDPFKDAKKIYIFCEGEKTEVSYFNFFQGLASNIDIVSVPNINGKSDPEKLIENAERYFYEDKNNNIKPKFTFFVEQKDEVWFVIGW
;
A
#
# COMPACT_ATOMS: atom_id res chain seq x y z
N MET A 1 -24.77 22.48 29.61
CA MET A 1 -24.40 22.05 28.25
C MET A 1 -23.78 20.66 28.38
N PRO A 2 -24.46 19.58 27.96
CA PRO A 2 -23.85 18.26 28.00
C PRO A 2 -22.90 18.13 26.81
N TYR A 3 -21.63 17.86 27.08
CA TYR A 3 -20.65 17.53 26.06
C TYR A 3 -21.09 16.21 25.42
N LEU A 4 -21.39 16.21 24.11
CA LEU A 4 -21.58 14.97 23.37
C LEU A 4 -20.25 14.20 23.36
N CYS A 5 -20.09 13.26 24.29
CA CYS A 5 -19.20 12.13 24.10
C CYS A 5 -19.86 11.22 23.06
N ARG A 6 -19.80 11.62 21.79
CA ARG A 6 -20.23 10.74 20.70
C ARG A 6 -19.18 9.65 20.60
N ASN A 7 -19.54 8.43 21.03
CA ASN A 7 -18.72 7.25 20.79
C ASN A 7 -18.41 7.22 19.28
N LYS A 8 -17.14 7.39 18.90
CA LYS A 8 -16.70 7.18 17.53
C LYS A 8 -16.87 5.70 17.26
N ILE A 9 -17.92 5.36 16.53
CA ILE A 9 -18.10 4.02 15.99
C ILE A 9 -17.09 3.92 14.85
N TYR A 10 -15.98 3.23 15.09
CA TYR A 10 -14.98 2.94 14.06
C TYR A 10 -15.51 1.79 13.21
N GLU A 11 -16.32 2.11 12.21
CA GLU A 11 -16.72 1.16 11.19
C GLU A 11 -15.71 1.18 10.04
N ARG A 12 -15.41 0.02 9.48
CA ARG A 12 -14.61 -0.08 8.24
C ARG A 12 -15.43 0.51 7.11
N LEU A 13 -15.17 1.76 6.76
CA LEU A 13 -15.68 2.39 5.55
C LEU A 13 -14.75 2.05 4.40
N ASP A 14 -15.33 1.73 3.24
CA ASP A 14 -14.58 1.65 2.00
C ASP A 14 -13.78 2.95 1.77
N PRO A 15 -12.57 2.87 1.21
CA PRO A 15 -11.78 4.06 0.89
C PRO A 15 -12.60 5.02 0.04
N PHE A 16 -12.55 6.30 0.37
CA PHE A 16 -13.15 7.33 -0.46
C PHE A 16 -12.54 7.26 -1.86
N LYS A 17 -13.29 7.63 -2.90
CA LYS A 17 -12.82 7.53 -4.29
C LYS A 17 -11.51 8.29 -4.55
N ASP A 18 -11.24 9.30 -3.72
CA ASP A 18 -10.01 10.13 -3.72
C ASP A 18 -9.10 9.87 -2.51
N ALA A 19 -9.17 8.67 -1.91
CA ALA A 19 -8.26 8.29 -0.84
C ALA A 19 -6.83 8.21 -1.36
N LYS A 20 -5.89 8.79 -0.60
CA LYS A 20 -4.46 8.67 -0.87
C LYS A 20 -4.03 7.22 -0.78
N LYS A 21 -3.32 6.69 -1.78
CA LYS A 21 -2.75 5.34 -1.73
C LYS A 21 -1.32 5.36 -1.20
N ILE A 22 -1.01 4.41 -0.32
CA ILE A 22 0.34 4.15 0.16
C ILE A 22 0.70 2.72 -0.25
N TYR A 23 1.61 2.59 -1.21
CA TYR A 23 2.12 1.31 -1.69
C TYR A 23 3.39 0.95 -0.92
N ILE A 24 3.34 -0.11 -0.12
CA ILE A 24 4.42 -0.50 0.78
C ILE A 24 5.08 -1.78 0.28
N PHE A 25 6.28 -1.67 -0.26
CA PHE A 25 7.10 -2.81 -0.66
C PHE A 25 7.91 -3.28 0.54
N CYS A 26 7.58 -4.47 1.02
CA CYS A 26 8.13 -5.05 2.23
C CYS A 26 9.29 -5.98 1.89
N GLU A 27 10.36 -5.89 2.68
CA GLU A 27 11.47 -6.83 2.62
C GLU A 27 11.01 -8.24 3.03
N GLY A 28 10.15 -8.36 4.04
CA GLY A 28 9.60 -9.63 4.50
C GLY A 28 8.37 -10.09 3.70
N GLU A 29 8.25 -11.40 3.46
CA GLU A 29 7.09 -11.95 2.71
C GLU A 29 5.79 -12.02 3.52
N LYS A 30 5.87 -12.17 4.86
CA LYS A 30 4.71 -12.52 5.70
C LYS A 30 4.46 -11.56 6.84
N THR A 31 5.44 -11.35 7.72
CA THR A 31 5.23 -10.63 8.97
C THR A 31 4.92 -9.15 8.74
N GLU A 32 5.73 -8.47 7.93
CA GLU A 32 5.56 -7.05 7.61
C GLU A 32 4.27 -6.81 6.81
N VAL A 33 4.04 -7.62 5.77
CA VAL A 33 2.82 -7.58 4.96
C VAL A 33 1.58 -7.75 5.82
N SER A 34 1.56 -8.73 6.74
CA SER A 34 0.44 -8.93 7.66
C SER A 34 0.26 -7.74 8.61
N TYR A 35 1.36 -7.14 9.07
CA TYR A 35 1.33 -5.96 9.93
C TYR A 35 0.71 -4.76 9.20
N PHE A 36 1.12 -4.47 7.96
CA PHE A 36 0.56 -3.35 7.21
C PHE A 36 -0.87 -3.59 6.74
N ASN A 37 -1.22 -4.83 6.37
CA ASN A 37 -2.59 -5.18 6.00
C ASN A 37 -3.60 -5.00 7.13
N PHE A 38 -3.16 -5.06 8.40
CA PHE A 38 -4.03 -4.73 9.54
C PHE A 38 -4.61 -3.31 9.45
N PHE A 39 -3.84 -2.36 8.89
CA PHE A 39 -4.25 -0.96 8.79
C PHE A 39 -5.14 -0.67 7.58
N GLN A 40 -5.29 -1.61 6.65
CA GLN A 40 -6.12 -1.44 5.47
C GLN A 40 -7.59 -1.23 5.87
N GLY A 41 -8.21 -0.16 5.36
CA GLY A 41 -9.60 0.19 5.65
C GLY A 41 -9.84 0.75 7.06
N LEU A 42 -8.81 1.06 7.85
CA LEU A 42 -8.96 1.74 9.14
C LEU A 42 -9.20 3.25 9.00
N ALA A 43 -8.80 3.83 7.87
CA ALA A 43 -8.98 5.25 7.57
C ALA A 43 -9.60 5.41 6.18
N SER A 44 -10.71 6.14 6.07
CA SER A 44 -11.41 6.31 4.78
C SER A 44 -10.64 7.18 3.78
N ASN A 45 -9.66 7.97 4.25
CA ASN A 45 -8.86 8.88 3.43
C ASN A 45 -7.49 8.32 3.02
N ILE A 46 -7.12 7.13 3.50
CA ILE A 46 -5.84 6.47 3.19
C ILE A 46 -6.10 5.00 2.88
N ASP A 47 -5.63 4.55 1.73
CA ASP A 47 -5.67 3.15 1.30
C ASP A 47 -4.25 2.57 1.32
N ILE A 48 -4.03 1.55 2.15
CA ILE A 48 -2.72 0.91 2.33
C ILE A 48 -2.67 -0.37 1.49
N VAL A 49 -1.68 -0.45 0.61
CA VAL A 49 -1.45 -1.61 -0.26
C VAL A 49 -0.05 -2.15 0.04
N SER A 50 0.03 -3.23 0.81
CA SER A 50 1.31 -3.89 1.08
C SER A 50 1.63 -4.95 0.02
N VAL A 51 2.91 -5.00 -0.37
CA VAL A 51 3.43 -5.91 -1.40
C VAL A 51 4.61 -6.68 -0.81
N PRO A 52 4.57 -8.02 -0.77
CA PRO A 52 5.72 -8.82 -0.33
C PRO A 52 6.87 -8.73 -1.34
N ASN A 53 8.06 -9.10 -0.88
CA ASN A 53 9.16 -9.46 -1.77
C ASN A 53 8.76 -10.63 -2.71
N ILE A 54 9.56 -10.84 -3.76
CA ILE A 54 9.37 -11.97 -4.67
C ILE A 54 10.47 -13.00 -4.45
N ASN A 55 10.09 -14.22 -4.02
CA ASN A 55 10.99 -15.37 -3.87
C ASN A 55 12.17 -15.08 -2.93
N GLY A 56 11.93 -14.43 -1.80
CA GLY A 56 12.98 -14.05 -0.85
C GLY A 56 13.95 -12.98 -1.33
N LYS A 57 13.71 -12.34 -2.49
CA LYS A 57 14.58 -11.27 -3.01
C LYS A 57 14.29 -9.97 -2.27
N SER A 58 15.03 -9.75 -1.21
CA SER A 58 14.77 -8.74 -0.19
C SER A 58 15.68 -7.51 -0.33
N ASP A 59 16.72 -7.60 -1.14
CA ASP A 59 17.67 -6.50 -1.38
C ASP A 59 16.98 -5.26 -1.97
N PRO A 60 17.45 -4.03 -1.65
CA PRO A 60 16.83 -2.79 -2.12
C PRO A 60 16.63 -2.71 -3.64
N GLU A 61 17.61 -3.15 -4.44
CA GLU A 61 17.49 -3.18 -5.90
C GLU A 61 16.34 -4.10 -6.35
N LYS A 62 16.16 -5.23 -5.67
CA LYS A 62 15.09 -6.19 -6.00
C LYS A 62 13.72 -5.70 -5.59
N LEU A 63 13.63 -4.93 -4.51
CA LEU A 63 12.39 -4.25 -4.14
C LEU A 63 12.01 -3.17 -5.15
N ILE A 64 12.99 -2.42 -5.68
CA ILE A 64 12.76 -1.44 -6.75
C ILE A 64 12.30 -2.15 -8.02
N GLU A 65 13.00 -3.19 -8.48
CA GLU A 65 12.59 -4.00 -9.64
C GLU A 65 11.17 -4.56 -9.46
N ASN A 66 10.81 -4.95 -8.23
CA ASN A 66 9.47 -5.40 -7.91
C ASN A 66 8.45 -4.25 -8.07
N ALA A 67 8.72 -3.07 -7.51
CA ALA A 67 7.85 -1.91 -7.66
C ALA A 67 7.64 -1.52 -9.13
N GLU A 68 8.69 -1.52 -9.93
CA GLU A 68 8.62 -1.24 -11.37
C GLU A 68 7.64 -2.18 -12.09
N ARG A 69 7.64 -3.48 -11.76
CA ARG A 69 6.70 -4.46 -12.35
C ARG A 69 5.24 -4.19 -12.02
N TYR A 70 4.97 -3.52 -10.90
CA TYR A 70 3.61 -3.19 -10.50
C TYR A 70 3.10 -1.88 -11.14
N PHE A 71 3.97 -0.91 -11.41
CA PHE A 71 3.60 0.39 -11.95
C PHE A 71 3.82 0.56 -13.44
N TYR A 72 4.73 -0.19 -14.05
CA TYR A 72 5.06 -0.06 -15.46
C TYR A 72 4.51 -1.22 -16.29
N GLU A 73 4.11 -0.90 -17.52
CA GLU A 73 3.73 -1.88 -18.52
C GLU A 73 4.98 -2.55 -19.10
N ASP A 74 5.01 -3.88 -19.13
CA ASP A 74 6.00 -4.62 -19.89
C ASP A 74 5.40 -4.98 -21.26
N LYS A 75 5.77 -4.17 -22.27
CA LYS A 75 5.32 -4.36 -23.66
C LYS A 75 5.82 -5.65 -24.28
N ASN A 76 6.95 -6.19 -23.83
CA ASN A 76 7.53 -7.41 -24.39
C ASN A 76 6.78 -8.65 -23.91
N ASN A 77 6.33 -8.65 -22.65
CA ASN A 77 5.59 -9.76 -22.05
C ASN A 77 4.07 -9.54 -22.01
N ASN A 78 3.57 -8.43 -22.58
CA ASN A 78 2.15 -8.04 -22.60
C ASN A 78 1.54 -7.96 -21.18
N ILE A 79 2.33 -7.47 -20.22
CA ILE A 79 1.92 -7.34 -18.82
C ILE A 79 1.48 -5.90 -18.57
N LYS A 80 0.22 -5.72 -18.20
CA LYS A 80 -0.34 -4.42 -17.81
C LYS A 80 0.06 -4.06 -16.37
N PRO A 81 0.24 -2.76 -16.06
CA PRO A 81 0.52 -2.34 -14.70
C PRO A 81 -0.64 -2.70 -13.79
N LYS A 82 -0.31 -3.22 -12.61
CA LYS A 82 -1.30 -3.65 -11.61
C LYS A 82 -1.78 -2.46 -10.77
N PHE A 83 -0.94 -1.45 -10.62
CA PHE A 83 -1.24 -0.24 -9.85
C PHE A 83 -1.30 0.99 -10.74
N THR A 84 -2.05 1.99 -10.30
CA THR A 84 -2.10 3.32 -10.90
C THR A 84 -1.65 4.31 -9.85
N PHE A 85 -0.68 5.17 -10.20
CA PHE A 85 -0.15 6.18 -9.31
C PHE A 85 -0.73 7.54 -9.68
N PHE A 86 -1.36 8.21 -8.71
CA PHE A 86 -1.91 9.53 -8.94
C PHE A 86 -1.24 10.59 -8.06
N VAL A 87 -0.63 11.59 -8.72
CA VAL A 87 0.03 12.72 -8.06
C VAL A 87 -0.98 13.60 -7.32
N GLU A 88 -2.20 13.71 -7.84
CA GLU A 88 -3.27 14.56 -7.31
C GLU A 88 -3.76 14.07 -5.93
N GLN A 89 -3.94 12.75 -5.77
CA GLN A 89 -4.24 12.11 -4.48
C GLN A 89 -3.02 12.01 -3.56
N LYS A 90 -1.84 12.48 -4.00
CA LYS A 90 -0.56 12.42 -3.27
C LYS A 90 -0.18 10.99 -2.90
N ASP A 91 -0.35 10.06 -3.84
CA ASP A 91 0.04 8.68 -3.66
C ASP A 91 1.53 8.58 -3.31
N GLU A 92 1.89 7.56 -2.54
CA GLU A 92 3.27 7.35 -2.09
C GLU A 92 3.69 5.89 -2.28
N VAL A 93 4.97 5.71 -2.58
CA VAL A 93 5.63 4.40 -2.65
C VAL A 93 6.69 4.34 -1.56
N TRP A 94 6.53 3.42 -0.63
CA TRP A 94 7.41 3.23 0.51
C TRP A 94 8.14 1.89 0.38
N PHE A 95 9.42 1.90 0.71
CA PHE A 95 10.24 0.70 0.81
C PHE A 95 10.55 0.48 2.29
N VAL A 96 10.11 -0.65 2.83
CA VAL A 96 10.37 -1.04 4.21
C VAL A 96 11.51 -2.03 4.18
N ILE A 97 12.64 -1.60 4.74
CA ILE A 97 13.88 -2.37 4.81
C ILE A 97 14.10 -2.71 6.29
N GLY A 98 14.23 -4.00 6.58
CA GLY A 98 14.53 -4.53 7.91
C GLY A 98 16.02 -4.36 8.26
N TRP A 99 16.36 -4.65 9.50
CA TRP A 99 17.74 -4.70 10.00
C TRP A 99 18.12 -6.12 10.39
#